data_AF-A0A0J9VU34-F1
#
_entry.id   AF-A0A0J9VU34-F1
#
_cell.length_a   1.000
_cell.length_b   1.000
_cell.length_c   1.000
_cell.angle_alpha   90.00
_cell.angle_beta   90.00
_cell.angle_gamma   90.00
#
_symmetry.space_group_name_H-M   'P 1'
#
loop_
_entity.id
_entity.type
_entity.pdbx_description
1 polymer ?
#
loop_
_entity_poly.entity_id
_entity_poly.type
_entity_poly.pdbx_seq_one_letter_code
_entity_poly.pdbx_strand_id
1 'polypeptide(L)'
;METYKLPSAKLYEYFTQKNVNTDSYNETCVKLKPKFYGLDDIYDICRKLLFNVETSFNEEEDEKFQNYRCTYLHYWLNDKVINTFNLNDNGVYLGILLNLYRTWNSVVTTSAKFRCMPDMKTYISRNINVFKFKKEMYDYLYNYEEFNRNTNYSTKNCNEICKYLTDIITKFEYFKTECFRNNNKCLKIDNFFELFNPQKLIDKFKCNAEKLCITAPVAVKVKETLPEYDNTLSSPMKENANNFLTTQPTIITYHNAMLCFLVLLGLFIIFFTLYKYEFFEKIDKNYIYNAVKSLNYSETEDLSAENSFINCDIQLMGEKEKRVCRKLNSLISTLCSNNSQSPKNYIFSNHDIEYLKFWVNFEIKNEGLIGNGDIEDLSGIIKEQMSECCSKDTMKNILIFIDPQDLNRMKILNNLYKNYNEMHEIIFSTSSEGIQKCLEYSKQCVTEYNGAIKQYRNVNDYFYNALKNFENYYKKLYADALGKNKHFEKYIEKIPRQYQISELSFYSIEYERNKIIFISLLGSVFVFIVVLIYIYMVKKIITL
;
A
#
# COMPACT_ATOMS: atom_id res chain seq x y z
N MET A 1 -3.51 43.96 14.80
CA MET A 1 -3.86 43.70 13.38
C MET A 1 -3.96 42.20 13.20
N GLU A 2 -5.12 41.67 12.79
CA GLU A 2 -5.26 40.23 12.55
C GLU A 2 -4.39 39.79 11.36
N THR A 3 -3.63 38.71 11.57
CA THR A 3 -2.90 37.96 10.56
C THR A 3 -3.89 37.14 9.74
N TYR A 4 -3.67 37.04 8.42
CA TYR A 4 -4.52 36.22 7.57
C TYR A 4 -4.35 34.75 7.98
N LYS A 5 -5.46 34.08 8.29
CA LYS A 5 -5.48 32.64 8.59
C LYS A 5 -5.96 31.85 7.39
N LEU A 6 -5.24 30.79 7.06
CA LEU A 6 -5.62 29.84 6.01
C LEU A 6 -6.99 29.21 6.32
N PRO A 7 -7.79 28.87 5.29
CA PRO A 7 -9.09 28.22 5.48
C PRO A 7 -9.03 26.97 6.38
N SER A 8 -8.05 26.09 6.19
CA SER A 8 -7.90 24.88 7.02
C SER A 8 -7.64 25.21 8.49
N ALA A 9 -6.79 26.21 8.75
CA ALA A 9 -6.52 26.68 10.10
C ALA A 9 -7.78 27.25 10.77
N LYS A 10 -8.59 28.02 10.03
CA LYS A 10 -9.89 28.51 10.53
C LYS A 10 -10.85 27.37 10.87
N LEU A 11 -10.87 26.31 10.06
CA LEU A 11 -11.69 25.13 10.34
C LEU A 11 -11.26 24.41 11.63
N TYR A 12 -9.96 24.23 11.84
CA TYR A 12 -9.46 23.61 13.08
C TYR A 12 -9.66 24.48 14.31
N GLU A 13 -9.56 25.80 14.16
CA GLU A 13 -9.95 26.75 15.21
C GLU A 13 -11.43 26.63 15.54
N TYR A 14 -12.31 26.52 14.54
CA TYR A 14 -13.74 26.31 14.73
C TYR A 14 -14.02 25.04 15.55
N PHE A 15 -13.35 23.92 15.25
CA PHE A 15 -13.47 22.69 16.04
C PHE A 15 -12.94 22.85 17.47
N THR A 16 -11.96 23.74 17.69
CA THR A 16 -11.31 23.94 18.99
C THR A 16 -12.05 24.93 19.89
N GLN A 17 -12.66 25.97 19.33
CA GLN A 17 -13.21 27.13 20.05
C GLN A 17 -14.67 26.96 20.49
N LYS A 18 -15.39 25.94 20.00
CA LYS A 18 -16.77 25.68 20.41
C LYS A 18 -16.84 25.45 21.92
N ASN A 19 -17.47 26.37 22.64
CA ASN A 19 -17.80 26.24 24.05
C ASN A 19 -18.73 25.05 24.21
N VAL A 20 -18.19 23.92 24.66
CA VAL A 20 -19.00 22.78 25.07
C VAL A 20 -19.79 23.24 26.29
N ASN A 21 -21.13 23.16 26.23
CA ASN A 21 -21.95 23.37 27.43
C ASN A 21 -21.42 22.45 28.55
N THR A 22 -21.29 22.97 29.77
CA THR A 22 -20.48 22.36 30.83
C THR A 22 -20.86 20.93 31.16
N ASP A 23 -22.08 20.51 30.84
CA ASP A 23 -22.64 19.20 31.18
C ASP A 23 -22.64 18.18 30.03
N SER A 24 -22.41 18.60 28.78
CA SER A 24 -22.54 17.70 27.63
C SER A 24 -21.38 16.69 27.55
N TYR A 25 -21.75 15.41 27.39
CA TYR A 25 -20.85 14.24 27.27
C TYR A 25 -19.92 13.96 28.46
N ASN A 26 -20.12 14.63 29.59
CA ASN A 26 -19.29 14.45 30.79
C ASN A 26 -19.23 12.97 31.24
N GLU A 27 -20.38 12.30 31.36
CA GLU A 27 -20.45 10.89 31.77
C GLU A 27 -19.75 9.94 30.79
N THR A 28 -19.78 10.25 29.50
CA THR A 28 -19.12 9.45 28.47
C THR A 28 -17.61 9.66 28.52
N CYS A 29 -17.17 10.92 28.56
CA CYS A 29 -15.75 11.28 28.46
C CYS A 29 -14.99 11.07 29.79
N VAL A 30 -15.65 11.12 30.95
CA VAL A 30 -14.99 10.89 32.25
C VAL A 30 -14.40 9.48 32.35
N LYS A 31 -14.99 8.51 31.62
CA LYS A 31 -14.51 7.12 31.54
C LYS A 31 -13.10 7.01 30.92
N LEU A 32 -12.61 8.05 30.25
CA LEU A 32 -11.24 8.09 29.71
C LEU A 32 -10.20 8.48 30.76
N LYS A 33 -10.55 9.28 31.78
CA LYS A 33 -9.61 9.74 32.81
C LYS A 33 -8.84 8.60 33.49
N PRO A 34 -9.47 7.52 34.01
CA PRO A 34 -8.73 6.45 34.68
C PRO A 34 -7.88 5.60 33.72
N LYS A 35 -8.05 5.72 32.41
CA LYS A 35 -7.23 5.01 31.41
C LYS A 35 -5.96 5.76 31.04
N PHE A 36 -5.91 7.06 31.33
CA PHE A 36 -4.85 7.96 30.88
C PHE A 36 -4.46 8.92 32.02
N TYR A 37 -3.97 8.36 33.12
CA TYR A 37 -3.48 9.14 34.26
C TYR A 37 -2.40 10.13 33.83
N GLY A 38 -2.55 11.40 34.20
CA GLY A 38 -1.63 12.48 33.84
C GLY A 38 -1.89 13.15 32.49
N LEU A 39 -2.89 12.70 31.72
CA LEU A 39 -3.33 13.35 30.48
C LEU A 39 -4.67 14.07 30.68
N ASP A 40 -4.70 15.07 31.55
CA ASP A 40 -5.95 15.71 32.02
C ASP A 40 -6.78 16.32 30.88
N ASP A 41 -6.13 16.80 29.81
CA ASP A 41 -6.78 17.38 28.64
C ASP A 41 -7.54 16.36 27.77
N ILE A 42 -7.35 15.04 27.97
CA ILE A 42 -8.04 14.01 27.18
C ILE A 42 -9.56 14.10 27.35
N TYR A 43 -9.98 14.47 28.56
CA TYR A 43 -11.37 14.70 28.89
C TYR A 43 -11.96 15.84 28.06
N ASP A 44 -11.23 16.95 27.93
CA ASP A 44 -11.67 18.11 27.18
C ASP A 44 -11.66 17.85 25.66
N ILE A 45 -10.63 17.16 25.15
CA ILE A 45 -10.56 16.73 23.75
C ILE A 45 -11.76 15.84 23.39
N CYS A 46 -12.10 14.87 24.25
CA CYS A 46 -13.24 13.99 24.04
C CYS A 46 -14.56 14.78 23.96
N ARG A 47 -14.78 15.74 24.86
CA ARG A 47 -16.00 16.56 24.85
C ARG A 47 -16.11 17.41 23.59
N LYS A 48 -15.01 18.06 23.18
CA LYS A 48 -14.96 18.84 21.94
C LYS A 48 -15.19 17.97 20.72
N LEU A 49 -14.62 16.77 20.68
CA LEU A 49 -14.87 15.80 19.61
C LEU A 49 -16.36 15.50 19.49
N LEU A 50 -16.99 15.02 20.58
CA LEU A 50 -18.39 14.61 20.55
C LEU A 50 -19.34 15.79 20.25
N PHE A 51 -19.04 16.98 20.78
CA PHE A 51 -19.80 18.19 20.45
C PHE A 51 -19.69 18.55 18.97
N ASN A 52 -18.51 18.43 18.35
CA ASN A 52 -18.37 18.65 16.92
C ASN A 52 -19.09 17.58 16.09
N VAL A 53 -19.11 16.33 16.55
CA VAL A 53 -19.88 15.24 15.93
C VAL A 53 -21.38 15.54 15.96
N GLU A 54 -21.89 16.18 17.03
CA GLU A 54 -23.29 16.58 17.11
C GLU A 54 -23.63 17.81 16.27
N THR A 55 -22.80 18.85 16.37
CA THR A 55 -23.18 20.21 15.92
C THR A 55 -22.64 20.60 14.56
N SER A 56 -21.70 19.83 13.99
CA SER A 56 -21.08 20.20 12.71
C SER A 56 -21.84 19.69 11.48
N PHE A 57 -23.03 19.09 11.69
CA PHE A 57 -23.83 18.44 10.64
C PHE A 57 -25.29 18.86 10.76
N ASN A 58 -25.65 19.97 10.11
CA ASN A 58 -27.03 20.42 9.97
C ASN A 58 -27.69 19.75 8.77
N GLU A 59 -28.98 19.43 8.87
CA GLU A 59 -29.73 18.74 7.79
C GLU A 59 -29.85 19.57 6.50
N GLU A 60 -29.64 20.89 6.58
CA GLU A 60 -29.79 21.85 5.47
C GLU A 60 -28.52 22.01 4.60
N GLU A 61 -27.36 21.53 5.02
CA GLU A 61 -26.12 21.63 4.22
C GLU A 61 -26.01 20.49 3.19
N ASP A 62 -25.40 20.77 2.02
CA ASP A 62 -25.15 19.77 0.98
C ASP A 62 -24.36 18.55 1.52
N GLU A 63 -24.78 17.33 1.15
CA GLU A 63 -24.19 16.07 1.63
C GLU A 63 -22.68 15.97 1.38
N LYS A 64 -22.19 16.50 0.25
CA LYS A 64 -20.75 16.54 -0.06
C LYS A 64 -20.00 17.41 0.94
N PHE A 65 -20.58 18.52 1.34
CA PHE A 65 -19.97 19.44 2.30
C PHE A 65 -19.97 18.87 3.73
N GLN A 66 -21.01 18.10 4.09
CA GLN A 66 -21.06 17.35 5.35
C GLN A 66 -19.95 16.27 5.40
N ASN A 67 -19.84 15.42 4.38
CA ASN A 67 -18.79 14.39 4.31
C ASN A 67 -17.38 15.02 4.34
N TYR A 68 -17.23 16.19 3.71
CA TYR A 68 -16.00 16.95 3.75
C TYR A 68 -15.62 17.41 5.16
N ARG A 69 -16.55 18.04 5.91
CA ARG A 69 -16.29 18.44 7.31
C ARG A 69 -15.95 17.27 8.22
N CYS A 70 -16.59 16.12 8.04
CA CYS A 70 -16.30 14.92 8.82
C CYS A 70 -14.86 14.42 8.61
N THR A 71 -14.39 14.45 7.36
CA THR A 71 -12.99 14.14 7.01
C THR A 71 -12.01 15.00 7.80
N TYR A 72 -12.21 16.32 7.84
CA TYR A 72 -11.30 17.21 8.57
C TYR A 72 -11.45 17.14 10.09
N LEU A 73 -12.60 16.69 10.61
CA LEU A 73 -12.74 16.43 12.04
C LEU A 73 -11.82 15.29 12.49
N HIS A 74 -11.62 14.27 11.65
CA HIS A 74 -10.63 13.24 11.89
C HIS A 74 -9.21 13.80 11.94
N TYR A 75 -8.80 14.59 10.94
CA TYR A 75 -7.47 15.20 10.93
C TYR A 75 -7.26 16.14 12.11
N TRP A 76 -8.27 16.93 12.48
CA TRP A 76 -8.24 17.76 13.67
C TRP A 76 -8.01 16.93 14.92
N LEU A 77 -8.73 15.82 15.11
CA LEU A 77 -8.59 14.99 16.31
C LEU A 77 -7.16 14.44 16.46
N ASN A 78 -6.59 13.93 15.37
CA ASN A 78 -5.22 13.41 15.34
C ASN A 78 -4.21 14.53 15.67
N ASP A 79 -4.31 15.68 14.98
CA ASP A 79 -3.44 16.85 15.21
C ASP A 79 -3.56 17.40 16.63
N LYS A 80 -4.79 17.50 17.14
CA LYS A 80 -5.09 18.01 18.48
C LYS A 80 -4.50 17.12 19.56
N VAL A 81 -4.58 15.79 19.41
CA VAL A 81 -3.98 14.83 20.34
C VAL A 81 -2.46 14.94 20.31
N ILE A 82 -1.85 14.94 19.12
CA ILE A 82 -0.38 15.04 18.96
C ILE A 82 0.14 16.32 19.63
N ASN A 83 -0.48 17.46 19.33
CA ASN A 83 0.02 18.76 19.77
C ASN A 83 -0.28 19.05 21.24
N THR A 84 -1.43 18.62 21.77
CA THR A 84 -1.78 18.83 23.18
C THR A 84 -0.82 18.08 24.12
N PHE A 85 -0.48 16.83 23.78
CA PHE A 85 0.36 15.99 24.63
C PHE A 85 1.82 15.92 24.18
N ASN A 86 2.23 16.74 23.19
CA ASN A 86 3.56 16.74 22.59
C ASN A 86 4.05 15.34 22.20
N LEU A 87 3.17 14.55 21.57
CA LEU A 87 3.45 13.15 21.29
C LEU A 87 4.50 12.99 20.19
N ASN A 88 5.52 12.22 20.52
CA ASN A 88 6.53 11.68 19.60
C ASN A 88 6.47 10.14 19.54
N ASP A 89 5.84 9.50 20.53
CA ASP A 89 5.63 8.06 20.59
C ASP A 89 4.35 7.65 19.85
N ASN A 90 4.52 6.80 18.83
CA ASN A 90 3.45 6.31 17.97
C ASN A 90 2.42 5.46 18.72
N GLY A 91 2.86 4.68 19.72
CA GLY A 91 1.97 3.80 20.49
C GLY A 91 1.09 4.58 21.46
N VAL A 92 1.61 5.59 22.15
CA VAL A 92 0.84 6.46 23.06
C VAL A 92 -0.23 7.19 22.26
N TYR A 93 0.19 7.77 21.13
CA TYR A 93 -0.70 8.42 20.18
C TYR A 93 -1.81 7.49 19.67
N LEU A 94 -1.48 6.26 19.24
CA LEU A 94 -2.46 5.29 18.77
C LEU A 94 -3.42 4.87 19.89
N GLY A 95 -2.91 4.62 21.10
CA GLY A 95 -3.72 4.24 22.26
C GLY A 95 -4.76 5.30 22.63
N ILE A 96 -4.36 6.57 22.63
CA ILE A 96 -5.26 7.71 22.86
C ILE A 96 -6.33 7.78 21.77
N LEU A 97 -5.93 7.74 20.49
CA LEU A 97 -6.88 7.81 19.38
C LEU A 97 -7.87 6.65 19.37
N LEU A 98 -7.41 5.41 19.57
CA LEU A 98 -8.32 4.25 19.59
C LEU A 98 -9.40 4.40 20.68
N ASN A 99 -9.05 4.93 21.85
CA ASN A 99 -10.04 5.16 22.90
C ASN A 99 -10.99 6.33 22.55
N LEU A 100 -10.49 7.43 21.99
CA LEU A 100 -11.33 8.54 21.54
C LEU A 100 -12.29 8.12 20.42
N TYR A 101 -11.82 7.36 19.43
CA TYR A 101 -12.65 6.84 18.35
C TYR A 101 -13.65 5.77 18.83
N ARG A 102 -13.31 4.93 19.82
CA ARG A 102 -14.29 4.02 20.46
C ARG A 102 -15.38 4.78 21.18
N THR A 103 -15.01 5.83 21.91
CA THR A 103 -15.96 6.72 22.58
C THR A 103 -16.87 7.40 21.55
N TRP A 104 -16.29 7.96 20.49
CA TRP A 104 -17.04 8.50 19.35
C TRP A 104 -18.01 7.47 18.77
N ASN A 105 -17.53 6.26 18.48
CA ASN A 105 -18.37 5.18 17.94
C ASN A 105 -19.55 4.87 18.85
N SER A 106 -19.32 4.76 20.17
CA SER A 106 -20.39 4.45 21.12
C SER A 106 -21.53 5.46 21.07
N VAL A 107 -21.23 6.75 20.91
CA VAL A 107 -22.23 7.81 20.83
C VAL A 107 -23.01 7.73 19.52
N VAL A 108 -22.31 7.60 18.39
CA VAL A 108 -22.99 7.59 17.07
C VAL A 108 -23.80 6.32 16.83
N THR A 109 -23.40 5.18 17.38
CA THR A 109 -24.18 3.93 17.26
C THR A 109 -25.48 3.96 18.05
N THR A 110 -25.58 4.81 19.07
CA THR A 110 -26.79 4.91 19.91
C THR A 110 -27.85 5.86 19.37
N SER A 111 -27.56 6.62 18.30
CA SER A 111 -28.52 7.55 17.71
C SER A 111 -28.29 7.73 16.21
N ALA A 112 -29.33 7.47 15.42
CA ALA A 112 -29.33 7.68 13.98
C ALA A 112 -29.22 9.17 13.55
N LYS A 113 -29.22 10.11 14.52
CA LYS A 113 -29.05 11.55 14.27
C LYS A 113 -27.63 11.90 13.79
N PHE A 114 -26.62 11.10 14.13
CA PHE A 114 -25.23 11.43 13.84
C PHE A 114 -24.81 10.93 12.46
N ARG A 115 -24.39 11.86 11.58
CA ARG A 115 -23.95 11.55 10.21
C ARG A 115 -22.44 11.35 10.07
N CYS A 116 -21.64 11.91 10.97
CA CYS A 116 -20.19 11.77 10.95
C CYS A 116 -19.74 10.53 11.73
N MET A 117 -19.58 9.43 11.00
CA MET A 117 -19.17 8.15 11.56
C MET A 117 -17.65 8.09 11.74
N PRO A 118 -17.16 7.46 12.82
CA PRO A 118 -15.73 7.31 13.02
C PRO A 118 -15.12 6.33 12.01
N ASP A 119 -14.22 6.80 11.14
CA ASP A 119 -13.41 5.93 10.28
C ASP A 119 -11.97 5.81 10.81
N MET A 120 -11.73 4.74 11.57
CA MET A 120 -10.40 4.40 12.08
C MET A 120 -9.46 3.90 10.98
N LYS A 121 -9.98 3.25 9.93
CA LYS A 121 -9.18 2.58 8.90
C LYS A 121 -8.49 3.60 7.99
N THR A 122 -9.19 4.68 7.67
CA THR A 122 -8.69 5.69 6.74
C THR A 122 -7.87 6.77 7.44
N TYR A 123 -8.31 7.22 8.62
CA TYR A 123 -7.80 8.46 9.22
C TYR A 123 -6.89 8.29 10.44
N ILE A 124 -6.75 7.08 11.00
CA ILE A 124 -5.71 6.80 11.99
C ILE A 124 -4.47 6.29 11.25
N SER A 125 -3.48 7.16 11.09
CA SER A 125 -2.15 6.74 10.66
C SER A 125 -1.38 6.31 11.89
N ARG A 126 -0.86 5.08 11.96
CA ARG A 126 -0.15 4.57 13.15
C ARG A 126 1.20 5.25 13.42
N ASN A 127 1.73 5.96 12.42
CA ASN A 127 2.93 6.76 12.54
C ASN A 127 2.61 8.27 12.52
N ILE A 128 3.07 9.00 13.53
CA ILE A 128 2.84 10.45 13.69
C ILE A 128 3.46 11.25 12.53
N ASN A 129 4.64 10.87 12.05
CA ASN A 129 5.31 11.57 10.95
C ASN A 129 4.59 11.32 9.62
N VAL A 130 4.10 10.10 9.38
CA VAL A 130 3.27 9.78 8.21
C VAL A 130 1.95 10.55 8.28
N PHE A 131 1.34 10.64 9.47
CA PHE A 131 0.16 11.47 9.68
C PHE A 131 0.43 12.92 9.32
N LYS A 132 1.48 13.54 9.90
CA LYS A 132 1.86 14.94 9.66
C LYS A 132 2.12 15.19 8.17
N PHE A 133 2.81 14.27 7.52
CA PHE A 133 3.09 14.32 6.07
C PHE A 133 1.81 14.30 5.23
N LYS A 134 0.86 13.40 5.51
CA LYS A 134 -0.44 13.34 4.81
C LYS A 134 -1.32 14.55 5.12
N LYS A 135 -1.35 14.97 6.39
CA LYS A 135 -2.14 16.10 6.86
C LYS A 135 -1.79 17.38 6.10
N GLU A 136 -0.51 17.63 5.85
CA GLU A 136 -0.08 18.82 5.11
C GLU A 136 -0.72 18.92 3.71
N MET A 137 -0.88 17.78 3.02
CA MET A 137 -1.54 17.74 1.72
C MET A 137 -3.07 17.82 1.81
N TYR A 138 -3.69 17.28 2.85
CA TYR A 138 -5.13 17.49 3.09
C TYR A 138 -5.46 18.93 3.47
N ASP A 139 -4.63 19.58 4.30
CA ASP A 139 -4.76 21.00 4.61
C ASP A 139 -4.66 21.84 3.33
N TYR A 140 -3.73 21.49 2.44
CA TYR A 140 -3.62 22.10 1.13
C TYR A 140 -4.84 21.86 0.24
N LEU A 141 -5.36 20.63 0.18
CA LEU A 141 -6.60 20.33 -0.55
C LEU A 141 -7.75 21.22 -0.09
N TYR A 142 -7.92 21.38 1.23
CA TYR A 142 -8.93 22.28 1.80
C TYR A 142 -8.76 23.71 1.35
N ASN A 143 -7.54 24.23 1.49
CA ASN A 143 -7.23 25.59 1.10
C ASN A 143 -7.44 25.80 -0.40
N TYR A 144 -7.04 24.83 -1.23
CA TYR A 144 -7.19 24.91 -2.68
C TYR A 144 -8.64 25.02 -3.12
N GLU A 145 -9.54 24.21 -2.54
CA GLU A 145 -10.96 24.28 -2.83
C GLU A 145 -11.57 25.63 -2.38
N GLU A 146 -11.23 26.09 -1.19
CA GLU A 146 -11.73 27.37 -0.64
C GLU A 146 -11.23 28.59 -1.41
N PHE A 147 -9.97 28.56 -1.85
CA PHE A 147 -9.40 29.58 -2.75
C PHE A 147 -10.02 29.52 -4.15
N ASN A 148 -10.58 28.37 -4.54
CA ASN A 148 -11.31 28.26 -5.79
C ASN A 148 -12.75 28.76 -5.70
N ARG A 149 -13.41 28.55 -4.57
CA ARG A 149 -14.77 29.04 -4.31
C ARG A 149 -14.84 30.56 -4.18
N ASN A 150 -13.85 31.18 -3.54
CA ASN A 150 -13.83 32.61 -3.30
C ASN A 150 -13.04 33.35 -4.40
N THR A 151 -13.63 34.40 -4.97
CA THR A 151 -12.99 35.20 -6.04
C THR A 151 -12.51 36.57 -5.57
N ASN A 152 -12.92 37.03 -4.38
CA ASN A 152 -12.66 38.38 -3.90
C ASN A 152 -11.80 38.36 -2.63
N TYR A 153 -10.49 38.52 -2.80
CA TYR A 153 -9.55 38.72 -1.70
C TYR A 153 -9.04 40.16 -1.69
N SER A 154 -8.90 40.75 -0.50
CA SER A 154 -8.15 42.01 -0.36
C SER A 154 -6.69 41.80 -0.79
N THR A 155 -6.02 42.86 -1.24
CA THR A 155 -4.61 42.79 -1.65
C THR A 155 -3.72 42.17 -0.56
N LYS A 156 -3.93 42.54 0.71
CA LYS A 156 -3.22 41.95 1.85
C LYS A 156 -3.44 40.43 1.94
N ASN A 157 -4.68 39.97 1.87
CA ASN A 157 -5.00 38.54 1.97
C ASN A 157 -4.47 37.76 0.76
N CYS A 158 -4.54 38.36 -0.44
CA CYS A 158 -3.98 37.78 -1.65
C CYS A 158 -2.47 37.57 -1.52
N ASN A 159 -1.74 38.54 -0.96
CA ASN A 159 -0.30 38.42 -0.73
C ASN A 159 0.05 37.26 0.21
N GLU A 160 -0.73 37.07 1.28
CA GLU A 160 -0.56 35.94 2.21
C GLU A 160 -0.88 34.59 1.53
N ILE A 161 -1.90 34.54 0.67
CA ILE A 161 -2.19 33.36 -0.15
C ILE A 161 -1.03 33.05 -1.10
N CYS A 162 -0.47 34.05 -1.80
CA CYS A 162 0.66 33.84 -2.69
C CYS A 162 1.91 33.36 -1.96
N LYS A 163 2.17 33.88 -0.75
CA LYS A 163 3.25 33.39 0.11
C LYS A 163 3.06 31.91 0.43
N TYR A 164 1.86 31.55 0.89
CA TYR A 164 1.50 30.15 1.15
C TYR A 164 1.66 29.25 -0.09
N LEU A 165 1.20 29.70 -1.27
CA LEU A 165 1.30 28.93 -2.51
C LEU A 165 2.75 28.73 -2.96
N THR A 166 3.60 29.73 -2.74
CA THR A 166 5.04 29.65 -3.04
C THR A 166 5.75 28.66 -2.12
N ASP A 167 5.32 28.54 -0.86
CA ASP A 167 5.87 27.56 0.07
C ASP A 167 5.35 26.14 -0.22
N ILE A 168 4.05 25.99 -0.51
CA ILE A 168 3.42 24.68 -0.67
C ILE A 168 3.81 23.98 -1.98
N ILE A 169 4.18 24.70 -3.04
CA ILE A 169 4.56 24.07 -4.32
C ILE A 169 5.77 23.14 -4.18
N THR A 170 6.78 23.56 -3.42
CA THR A 170 7.97 22.73 -3.16
C THR A 170 7.60 21.47 -2.37
N LYS A 171 6.72 21.62 -1.37
CA LYS A 171 6.24 20.51 -0.54
C LYS A 171 5.36 19.55 -1.34
N PHE A 172 4.57 20.06 -2.28
CA PHE A 172 3.74 19.28 -3.18
C PHE A 172 4.58 18.41 -4.12
N GLU A 173 5.64 18.97 -4.73
CA GLU A 173 6.55 18.19 -5.59
C GLU A 173 7.35 17.14 -4.79
N TYR A 174 7.74 17.47 -3.56
CA TYR A 174 8.33 16.48 -2.65
C TYR A 174 7.34 15.36 -2.33
N PHE A 175 6.09 15.71 -1.98
CA PHE A 175 5.04 14.75 -1.72
C PHE A 175 4.79 13.83 -2.92
N LYS A 176 4.71 14.41 -4.12
CA LYS A 176 4.58 13.69 -5.39
C LYS A 176 5.72 12.69 -5.61
N THR A 177 6.96 13.09 -5.36
CA THR A 177 8.14 12.22 -5.49
C THR A 177 8.10 11.05 -4.51
N GLU A 178 7.82 11.32 -3.24
CA GLU A 178 7.69 10.27 -2.22
C GLU A 178 6.54 9.32 -2.51
N CYS A 179 5.47 9.84 -3.10
CA CYS A 179 4.33 9.06 -3.56
C CYS A 179 4.68 8.06 -4.67
N PHE A 180 5.45 8.49 -5.66
CA PHE A 180 5.94 7.60 -6.70
C PHE A 180 6.85 6.49 -6.15
N ARG A 181 7.63 6.77 -5.10
CA ARG A 181 8.50 5.78 -4.45
C ARG A 181 7.73 4.80 -3.59
N ASN A 182 6.69 5.26 -2.90
CA ASN A 182 5.88 4.45 -2.01
C ASN A 182 4.43 4.91 -2.02
N ASN A 183 3.61 4.22 -2.82
CA ASN A 183 2.20 4.55 -2.99
C ASN A 183 1.38 4.50 -1.68
N ASN A 184 1.84 3.76 -0.66
CA ASN A 184 1.15 3.68 0.63
C ASN A 184 1.21 5.00 1.43
N LYS A 185 2.19 5.87 1.11
CA LYS A 185 2.29 7.22 1.69
C LYS A 185 1.33 8.23 1.05
N CYS A 186 0.66 7.87 -0.05
CA CYS A 186 -0.16 8.79 -0.83
C CYS A 186 -1.56 9.02 -0.28
N LEU A 187 -2.15 10.13 -0.75
CA LEU A 187 -3.58 10.35 -0.64
C LEU A 187 -4.30 9.44 -1.65
N LYS A 188 -5.40 8.82 -1.23
CA LYS A 188 -6.22 7.98 -2.11
C LYS A 188 -7.24 8.83 -2.87
N ILE A 189 -6.74 9.80 -3.64
CA ILE A 189 -7.56 10.69 -4.47
C ILE A 189 -7.09 10.53 -5.91
N ASP A 190 -8.00 10.11 -6.79
CA ASP A 190 -7.70 9.91 -8.21
C ASP A 190 -7.29 11.24 -8.87
N ASN A 191 -6.25 11.18 -9.69
CA ASN A 191 -5.69 12.33 -10.40
C ASN A 191 -5.35 13.53 -9.50
N PHE A 192 -4.98 13.28 -8.23
CA PHE A 192 -4.68 14.33 -7.26
C PHE A 192 -3.63 15.32 -7.78
N PHE A 193 -2.56 14.81 -8.37
CA PHE A 193 -1.43 15.63 -8.82
C PHE A 193 -1.77 16.52 -10.01
N GLU A 194 -2.65 16.06 -10.88
CA GLU A 194 -3.14 16.82 -12.02
C GLU A 194 -4.18 17.85 -11.60
N LEU A 195 -5.16 17.44 -10.78
CA LEU A 195 -6.31 18.27 -10.42
C LEU A 195 -5.91 19.41 -9.48
N PHE A 196 -5.06 19.14 -8.49
CA PHE A 196 -4.72 20.05 -7.40
C PHE A 196 -3.30 20.61 -7.51
N ASN A 197 -2.74 20.72 -8.72
CA ASN A 197 -1.43 21.33 -8.92
C ASN A 197 -1.41 22.80 -8.43
N PRO A 198 -0.52 23.18 -7.48
CA PRO A 198 -0.41 24.55 -6.96
C PRO A 198 -0.21 25.62 -8.03
N GLN A 199 0.44 25.27 -9.15
CA GLN A 199 0.67 26.18 -10.27
C GLN A 199 -0.64 26.78 -10.79
N LYS A 200 -1.75 26.03 -10.77
CA LYS A 200 -3.06 26.51 -11.20
C LYS A 200 -3.55 27.71 -10.38
N LEU A 201 -3.32 27.70 -9.06
CA LEU A 201 -3.69 28.82 -8.20
C LEU A 201 -2.67 29.96 -8.29
N ILE A 202 -1.39 29.65 -8.43
CA ILE A 202 -0.34 30.66 -8.67
C ILE A 202 -0.67 31.48 -9.92
N ASP A 203 -1.06 30.80 -11.01
CA ASP A 203 -1.46 31.45 -12.26
C ASP A 203 -2.76 32.25 -12.07
N LYS A 204 -3.75 31.66 -11.40
CA LYS A 204 -5.05 32.31 -11.12
C LYS A 204 -4.88 33.62 -10.33
N PHE A 205 -4.07 33.60 -9.27
CA PHE A 205 -3.83 34.77 -8.42
C PHE A 205 -2.69 35.67 -8.93
N LYS A 206 -2.02 35.27 -10.02
CA LYS A 206 -0.87 35.98 -10.60
C LYS A 206 0.23 36.25 -9.56
N CYS A 207 0.56 35.23 -8.77
CA CYS A 207 1.62 35.32 -7.79
C CYS A 207 2.96 35.48 -8.51
N ASN A 208 3.57 36.67 -8.45
CA ASN A 208 4.89 36.92 -9.01
C ASN A 208 5.90 37.24 -7.89
N ALA A 209 7.18 36.93 -8.13
CA ALA A 209 8.25 37.05 -7.14
C ALA A 209 8.64 38.51 -6.81
N GLU A 210 8.28 39.49 -7.65
CA GLU A 210 8.71 40.89 -7.53
C GLU A 210 7.63 41.84 -6.98
N LYS A 211 6.35 41.44 -7.04
CA LYS A 211 5.12 42.18 -6.66
C LYS A 211 4.03 41.16 -6.31
N LEU A 212 3.83 40.90 -5.01
CA LEU A 212 2.76 40.04 -4.53
C LEU A 212 1.38 40.57 -4.99
N CYS A 213 0.60 39.68 -5.63
CA CYS A 213 -0.74 39.81 -6.23
C CYS A 213 -1.13 41.08 -7.02
N ILE A 214 -1.66 40.88 -8.23
CA ILE A 214 -2.50 41.89 -8.92
C ILE A 214 -3.93 41.36 -8.93
N THR A 215 -4.80 41.90 -8.07
CA THR A 215 -6.24 41.63 -8.19
C THR A 215 -6.72 42.19 -9.53
N ALA A 216 -7.45 41.39 -10.32
CA ALA A 216 -8.05 41.88 -11.55
C ALA A 216 -8.91 43.12 -11.24
N PRO A 217 -8.86 44.20 -12.04
CA PRO A 217 -9.67 45.37 -11.78
C PRO A 217 -11.15 45.01 -11.88
N VAL A 218 -11.93 45.47 -10.90
CA VAL A 218 -13.39 45.53 -11.00
C VAL A 218 -13.73 46.26 -12.29
N ALA A 219 -14.42 45.59 -13.21
CA ALA A 219 -14.92 46.20 -14.43
C ALA A 219 -15.98 47.26 -14.06
N VAL A 220 -15.54 48.49 -13.84
CA VAL A 220 -16.42 49.67 -13.85
C VAL A 220 -16.77 49.93 -15.31
N LYS A 221 -17.99 49.57 -15.71
CA LYS A 221 -18.58 50.02 -16.97
C LYS A 221 -18.82 51.54 -16.89
N VAL A 222 -18.00 52.37 -17.56
CA VAL A 222 -18.46 53.67 -18.09
C VAL A 222 -17.68 54.08 -19.35
N LYS A 223 -18.46 54.13 -20.45
CA LYS A 223 -18.42 54.94 -21.69
C LYS A 223 -17.20 54.94 -22.62
N GLU A 224 -17.50 54.41 -23.81
CA GLU A 224 -16.89 54.72 -25.09
C GLU A 224 -16.76 56.23 -25.34
N THR A 225 -15.64 56.63 -25.92
CA THR A 225 -15.57 57.74 -26.87
C THR A 225 -14.38 57.50 -27.80
N LEU A 226 -14.67 57.31 -29.09
CA LEU A 226 -13.70 57.46 -30.18
C LEU A 226 -13.32 58.94 -30.32
N PRO A 227 -12.11 59.22 -30.86
CA PRO A 227 -12.09 59.80 -32.19
C PRO A 227 -11.02 59.22 -33.14
N GLU A 228 -11.50 58.91 -34.34
CA GLU A 228 -11.01 59.24 -35.69
C GLU A 228 -9.51 59.53 -35.98
N TYR A 229 -8.97 58.66 -36.86
CA TYR A 229 -8.25 58.92 -38.14
C TYR A 229 -7.06 59.89 -38.20
N ASP A 230 -5.87 59.38 -38.58
CA ASP A 230 -5.22 59.83 -39.83
C ASP A 230 -4.22 58.80 -40.39
N ASN A 231 -4.12 58.79 -41.72
CA ASN A 231 -3.36 57.83 -42.53
C ASN A 231 -1.86 58.11 -42.57
N THR A 232 -1.05 57.07 -42.79
CA THR A 232 -0.11 57.04 -43.96
C THR A 232 0.46 55.64 -44.23
N LEU A 233 0.69 55.44 -45.53
CA LEU A 233 0.99 54.23 -46.29
C LEU A 233 2.51 54.03 -46.45
N SER A 234 3.02 52.79 -46.33
CA SER A 234 3.88 52.10 -47.34
C SER A 234 4.58 50.83 -46.81
N SER A 235 4.56 49.79 -47.65
CA SER A 235 5.10 48.42 -47.54
C SER A 235 6.60 48.35 -48.01
N PRO A 236 7.31 47.21 -48.20
CA PRO A 236 7.11 45.79 -47.80
C PRO A 236 8.36 45.10 -47.17
N MET A 237 8.11 43.87 -46.68
CA MET A 237 8.98 42.69 -46.51
C MET A 237 10.48 42.78 -46.86
N LYS A 238 11.31 42.23 -45.95
CA LYS A 238 12.36 41.28 -46.35
C LYS A 238 12.65 40.25 -45.27
N GLU A 239 12.32 39.03 -45.64
CA GLU A 239 12.73 37.75 -45.08
C GLU A 239 14.27 37.65 -45.05
N ASN A 240 14.83 37.11 -43.98
CA ASN A 240 16.09 36.37 -44.03
C ASN A 240 16.15 35.39 -42.85
N ALA A 241 15.85 34.14 -43.19
CA ALA A 241 16.23 32.97 -42.44
C ALA A 241 17.75 32.93 -42.30
N ASN A 242 18.25 32.71 -41.09
CA ASN A 242 19.56 32.12 -40.87
C ASN A 242 19.40 30.98 -39.87
N ASN A 243 19.77 29.80 -40.37
CA ASN A 243 19.73 28.50 -39.73
C ASN A 243 20.48 28.48 -38.39
N PHE A 244 19.79 28.09 -37.33
CA PHE A 244 20.42 27.47 -36.17
C PHE A 244 19.99 26.00 -36.14
N LEU A 245 20.88 25.14 -36.65
CA LEU A 245 20.78 23.69 -36.52
C LEU A 245 20.90 23.31 -35.04
N THR A 246 19.77 23.16 -34.36
CA THR A 246 19.66 22.30 -33.18
C THR A 246 18.78 21.13 -33.60
N THR A 247 19.38 19.96 -33.74
CA THR A 247 18.68 18.71 -34.03
C THR A 247 17.74 18.37 -32.88
N GLN A 248 16.48 18.76 -32.99
CA GLN A 248 15.41 18.18 -32.18
C GLN A 248 15.16 16.74 -32.65
N PRO A 249 15.02 15.76 -31.73
CA PRO A 249 14.60 14.42 -32.11
C PRO A 249 13.18 14.46 -32.68
N THR A 250 13.01 13.97 -33.91
CA THR A 250 11.71 13.91 -34.60
C THR A 250 10.67 13.11 -33.80
N ILE A 251 9.38 13.41 -33.96
CA ILE A 251 8.23 12.74 -33.32
C ILE A 251 8.31 11.20 -33.44
N ILE A 252 8.94 10.69 -34.51
CA ILE A 252 9.15 9.27 -34.79
C ILE A 252 10.07 8.61 -33.74
N THR A 253 11.13 9.30 -33.29
CA THR A 253 12.02 8.77 -32.24
C THR A 253 11.34 8.66 -30.89
N TYR A 254 10.43 9.58 -30.56
CA TYR A 254 9.61 9.49 -29.34
C TYR A 254 8.61 8.35 -29.42
N HIS A 255 7.89 8.20 -30.54
CA HIS A 255 6.92 7.11 -30.70
C HIS A 255 7.56 5.71 -30.61
N ASN A 256 8.73 5.53 -31.23
CA ASN A 256 9.44 4.26 -31.19
C ASN A 256 10.02 3.96 -29.80
N ALA A 257 10.54 4.98 -29.09
CA ALA A 257 11.00 4.83 -27.71
C ALA A 257 9.83 4.52 -26.75
N MET A 258 8.66 5.16 -26.95
CA MET A 258 7.44 4.91 -26.17
C MET A 258 6.92 3.49 -26.38
N LEU A 259 6.91 2.98 -27.63
CA LEU A 259 6.53 1.60 -27.90
C LEU A 259 7.49 0.60 -27.26
N CYS A 260 8.81 0.81 -27.36
CA CYS A 260 9.79 -0.04 -26.69
C CYS A 260 9.61 -0.03 -25.17
N PHE A 261 9.35 1.14 -24.57
CA PHE A 261 9.10 1.25 -23.14
C PHE A 261 7.82 0.51 -22.71
N LEU A 262 6.73 0.61 -23.49
CA LEU A 262 5.49 -0.11 -23.23
C LEU A 262 5.65 -1.64 -23.36
N VAL A 263 6.45 -2.10 -24.33
CA VAL A 263 6.77 -3.53 -24.48
C VAL A 263 7.63 -4.03 -23.32
N LEU A 264 8.64 -3.26 -22.91
CA LEU A 264 9.48 -3.61 -21.75
C LEU A 264 8.68 -3.58 -20.45
N LEU A 265 7.78 -2.61 -20.26
CA LEU A 265 6.82 -2.58 -19.14
C LEU A 265 5.88 -3.77 -19.17
N GLY A 266 5.35 -4.13 -20.34
CA GLY A 266 4.51 -5.31 -20.51
C GLY A 266 5.26 -6.59 -20.14
N LEU A 267 6.49 -6.75 -20.61
CA LEU A 267 7.36 -7.89 -20.27
C LEU A 267 7.74 -7.90 -18.78
N PHE A 268 7.98 -6.74 -18.18
CA PHE A 268 8.29 -6.61 -16.75
C PHE A 268 7.07 -6.96 -15.90
N ILE A 269 5.89 -6.45 -16.25
CA ILE A 269 4.62 -6.80 -15.57
C ILE A 269 4.37 -8.30 -15.70
N ILE A 270 4.53 -8.88 -16.89
CA ILE A 270 4.36 -10.33 -17.12
C ILE A 270 5.37 -11.14 -16.31
N PHE A 271 6.65 -10.71 -16.25
CA PHE A 271 7.67 -11.38 -15.45
C PHE A 271 7.32 -11.32 -13.96
N PHE A 272 6.97 -10.16 -13.42
CA PHE A 272 6.59 -10.01 -12.01
C PHE A 272 5.31 -10.78 -11.65
N THR A 273 4.38 -10.98 -12.59
CA THR A 273 3.09 -11.62 -12.29
C THR A 273 3.10 -13.14 -12.48
N LEU A 274 3.93 -13.69 -13.38
CA LEU A 274 4.06 -15.14 -13.59
C LEU A 274 4.64 -15.89 -12.37
N TYR A 275 5.39 -15.21 -11.52
CA TYR A 275 6.12 -15.81 -10.40
C TYR A 275 5.50 -15.55 -9.02
N LYS A 276 4.31 -14.92 -8.96
CA LYS A 276 3.69 -14.46 -7.70
C LYS A 276 3.57 -15.53 -6.61
N TYR A 277 3.32 -16.78 -6.97
CA TYR A 277 3.19 -17.90 -6.02
C TYR A 277 4.27 -18.98 -6.19
N GLU A 278 5.24 -18.77 -7.07
CA GLU A 278 6.27 -19.76 -7.38
C GLU A 278 7.16 -20.06 -6.16
N PHE A 279 7.28 -19.13 -5.22
CA PHE A 279 8.11 -19.30 -4.03
C PHE A 279 7.75 -20.55 -3.21
N PHE A 280 6.46 -20.94 -3.12
CA PHE A 280 6.08 -22.18 -2.41
C PHE A 280 6.69 -23.45 -3.04
N GLU A 281 6.93 -23.41 -4.35
CA GLU A 281 7.61 -24.49 -5.07
C GLU A 281 9.12 -24.45 -4.81
N LYS A 282 9.72 -23.25 -4.79
CA LYS A 282 11.18 -23.06 -4.82
C LYS A 282 11.86 -23.01 -3.46
N ILE A 283 11.15 -22.69 -2.37
CA ILE A 283 11.77 -22.72 -1.04
C ILE A 283 12.30 -24.10 -0.69
N ASP A 284 13.35 -24.13 0.14
CA ASP A 284 13.77 -25.35 0.82
C ASP A 284 12.70 -25.71 1.88
N LYS A 285 11.77 -26.58 1.47
CA LYS A 285 10.62 -26.97 2.30
C LYS A 285 11.05 -27.66 3.58
N ASN A 286 12.08 -28.50 3.52
CA ASN A 286 12.60 -29.19 4.68
C ASN A 286 13.18 -28.18 5.67
N TYR A 287 13.92 -27.18 5.19
CA TYR A 287 14.48 -26.15 6.05
C TYR A 287 13.40 -25.24 6.67
N ILE A 288 12.58 -24.62 5.81
CA ILE A 288 11.58 -23.62 6.22
C ILE A 288 10.48 -24.24 7.09
N TYR A 289 9.90 -25.39 6.69
CA TYR A 289 8.81 -25.98 7.45
C TYR A 289 9.27 -26.57 8.78
N ASN A 290 10.48 -27.11 8.87
CA ASN A 290 11.01 -27.56 10.15
C ASN A 290 11.27 -26.40 11.11
N ALA A 291 11.79 -25.27 10.63
CA ALA A 291 11.94 -24.06 11.43
C ALA A 291 10.59 -23.52 11.93
N VAL A 292 9.56 -23.51 11.08
CA VAL A 292 8.20 -23.13 11.50
C VAL A 292 7.62 -24.13 12.52
N LYS A 293 7.87 -25.44 12.33
CA LYS A 293 7.39 -26.51 13.21
C LYS A 293 8.04 -26.44 14.60
N SER A 294 9.32 -26.08 14.70
CA SER A 294 10.01 -25.94 15.99
C SER A 294 9.39 -24.86 16.89
N LEU A 295 8.76 -23.83 16.31
CA LEU A 295 8.07 -22.78 17.07
C LEU A 295 6.90 -23.31 17.91
N ASN A 296 6.28 -24.42 17.53
CA ASN A 296 5.14 -24.99 18.25
C ASN A 296 5.56 -25.79 19.49
N TYR A 297 6.84 -26.15 19.62
CA TYR A 297 7.37 -26.95 20.74
C TYR A 297 8.13 -26.11 21.76
N SER A 298 8.63 -24.94 21.37
CA SER A 298 9.15 -23.96 22.30
C SER A 298 7.99 -23.22 22.97
N GLU A 299 7.83 -23.33 24.29
CA GLU A 299 7.39 -22.16 25.04
C GLU A 299 8.34 -21.05 24.62
N THR A 300 7.84 -19.97 24.03
CA THR A 300 8.69 -18.92 23.45
C THR A 300 9.51 -18.28 24.57
N GLU A 301 10.65 -18.87 24.91
CA GLU A 301 11.69 -18.27 25.72
C GLU A 301 12.06 -16.97 25.02
N ASP A 302 11.93 -15.86 25.74
CA ASP A 302 12.29 -14.55 25.21
C ASP A 302 13.75 -14.61 24.78
N LEU A 303 13.99 -14.47 23.48
CA LEU A 303 15.33 -14.22 22.96
C LEU A 303 15.91 -13.05 23.75
N SER A 304 17.17 -13.14 24.15
CA SER A 304 17.85 -12.01 24.78
C SER A 304 17.68 -10.77 23.90
N ALA A 305 17.47 -9.61 24.53
CA ALA A 305 17.23 -8.35 23.83
C ALA A 305 18.35 -7.99 22.83
N GLU A 306 19.52 -8.63 22.91
CA GLU A 306 20.65 -8.49 21.97
C GLU A 306 20.45 -9.29 20.67
N ASN A 307 19.83 -10.47 20.73
CA ASN A 307 19.65 -11.39 19.60
C ASN A 307 18.33 -11.24 18.83
N SER A 308 17.43 -10.35 19.28
CA SER A 308 16.18 -10.07 18.58
C SER A 308 16.36 -9.18 17.34
N PHE A 309 15.55 -9.36 16.29
CA PHE A 309 15.57 -8.51 15.09
C PHE A 309 14.62 -7.32 15.23
N ILE A 310 13.54 -7.53 15.98
CA ILE A 310 12.52 -6.56 16.34
C ILE A 310 12.45 -6.46 17.87
N ASN A 311 12.32 -5.25 18.41
CA ASN A 311 12.06 -5.08 19.84
C ASN A 311 10.58 -5.36 20.15
N CYS A 312 10.27 -6.55 20.66
CA CYS A 312 8.90 -6.96 20.96
C CYS A 312 8.37 -6.45 22.30
N ASP A 313 9.22 -5.93 23.19
CA ASP A 313 8.83 -5.53 24.56
C ASP A 313 8.49 -4.04 24.67
N ILE A 314 8.00 -3.45 23.58
CA ILE A 314 7.52 -2.08 23.59
C ILE A 314 6.24 -2.01 24.42
N GLN A 315 6.22 -1.09 25.40
CA GLN A 315 5.18 -0.97 26.43
C GLN A 315 3.75 -0.84 25.87
N LEU A 316 3.61 -0.42 24.62
CA LEU A 316 2.34 -0.11 23.96
C LEU A 316 1.92 -1.16 22.91
N MET A 317 2.74 -2.19 22.69
CA MET A 317 2.38 -3.32 21.83
C MET A 317 1.37 -4.22 22.55
N GLY A 318 0.28 -4.57 21.88
CA GLY A 318 -0.70 -5.51 22.45
C GLY A 318 -0.12 -6.92 22.60
N GLU A 319 -0.68 -7.72 23.53
CA GLU A 319 -0.14 -9.05 23.83
C GLU A 319 -0.19 -10.03 22.65
N LYS A 320 -1.11 -9.82 21.70
CA LYS A 320 -1.20 -10.61 20.47
C LYS A 320 -0.07 -10.27 19.52
N GLU A 321 0.17 -8.98 19.32
CA GLU A 321 1.25 -8.43 18.51
C GLU A 321 2.61 -8.86 19.07
N LYS A 322 2.78 -8.83 20.40
CA LYS A 322 3.98 -9.35 21.07
C LYS A 322 4.23 -10.81 20.77
N ARG A 323 3.19 -11.65 20.81
CA ARG A 323 3.31 -13.08 20.47
C ARG A 323 3.78 -13.28 19.02
N VAL A 324 3.16 -12.60 18.06
CA VAL A 324 3.60 -12.68 16.65
C VAL A 324 5.03 -12.20 16.51
N CYS A 325 5.38 -11.06 17.12
CA CYS A 325 6.71 -10.48 17.08
C CYS A 325 7.77 -11.45 17.62
N ARG A 326 7.52 -12.07 18.78
CA ARG A 326 8.42 -13.07 19.38
C ARG A 326 8.57 -14.28 18.47
N LYS A 327 7.47 -14.85 17.95
CA LYS A 327 7.52 -15.97 17.01
C LYS A 327 8.31 -15.62 15.74
N LEU A 328 8.15 -14.41 15.20
CA LEU A 328 8.90 -13.95 14.03
C LEU A 328 10.40 -13.86 14.33
N ASN A 329 10.79 -13.24 15.45
CA ASN A 329 12.19 -13.17 15.86
C ASN A 329 12.78 -14.58 16.02
N SER A 330 12.07 -15.48 16.70
CA SER A 330 12.51 -16.87 16.89
C SER A 330 12.65 -17.59 15.55
N LEU A 331 11.69 -17.44 14.64
CA LEU A 331 11.76 -18.06 13.31
C LEU A 331 12.99 -17.61 12.54
N ILE A 332 13.22 -16.30 12.46
CA ILE A 332 14.38 -15.75 11.75
C ILE A 332 15.67 -16.21 12.42
N SER A 333 15.72 -16.21 13.76
CA SER A 333 16.88 -16.70 14.51
C SER A 333 17.17 -18.18 14.23
N THR A 334 16.16 -19.03 14.19
CA THR A 334 16.30 -20.46 13.84
C THR A 334 16.83 -20.64 12.42
N LEU A 335 16.33 -19.83 11.47
CA LEU A 335 16.80 -19.83 10.08
C LEU A 335 18.19 -19.21 9.92
N CYS A 336 18.65 -18.40 10.86
CA CYS A 336 19.99 -17.83 10.85
C CYS A 336 21.05 -18.74 11.50
N SER A 337 20.69 -19.47 12.55
CA SER A 337 21.64 -20.20 13.40
C SER A 337 21.99 -21.61 12.91
N ASN A 338 21.20 -22.19 12.02
CA ASN A 338 21.40 -23.59 11.60
C ASN A 338 22.28 -23.69 10.35
N ASN A 339 23.60 -23.82 10.57
CA ASN A 339 24.51 -24.68 9.80
C ASN A 339 25.80 -24.98 10.58
N SER A 340 25.69 -25.86 11.58
CA SER A 340 26.83 -26.48 12.29
C SER A 340 27.73 -27.36 11.40
N GLN A 341 27.59 -27.30 10.07
CA GLN A 341 28.44 -28.01 9.10
C GLN A 341 28.88 -27.16 7.89
N SER A 342 28.75 -25.83 7.93
CA SER A 342 29.37 -24.95 6.91
C SER A 342 29.65 -23.55 7.47
N PRO A 343 30.81 -22.94 7.20
CA PRO A 343 31.14 -21.57 7.60
C PRO A 343 30.45 -20.52 6.71
N LYS A 344 29.16 -20.71 6.40
CA LYS A 344 28.37 -19.75 5.62
C LYS A 344 27.07 -19.45 6.34
N ASN A 345 26.96 -18.21 6.81
CA ASN A 345 25.72 -17.58 7.25
C ASN A 345 24.62 -17.87 6.21
N TYR A 346 23.49 -18.44 6.64
CA TYR A 346 22.33 -18.61 5.77
C TYR A 346 21.85 -17.22 5.32
N ILE A 347 21.83 -16.99 4.00
CA ILE A 347 21.37 -15.75 3.39
C ILE A 347 20.01 -16.04 2.76
N PHE A 348 18.98 -15.33 3.22
CA PHE A 348 17.62 -15.49 2.68
C PHE A 348 17.60 -15.22 1.17
N SER A 349 17.11 -16.20 0.40
CA SER A 349 16.76 -15.97 -0.99
C SER A 349 15.48 -15.13 -1.10
N ASN A 350 15.22 -14.59 -2.28
CA ASN A 350 13.96 -13.88 -2.54
C ASN A 350 12.73 -14.79 -2.26
N HIS A 351 12.82 -16.10 -2.52
CA HIS A 351 11.73 -17.02 -2.24
C HIS A 351 11.50 -17.22 -0.74
N ASP A 352 12.57 -17.25 0.06
CA ASP A 352 12.47 -17.34 1.52
C ASP A 352 11.83 -16.07 2.10
N ILE A 353 12.21 -14.90 1.58
CA ILE A 353 11.62 -13.60 1.96
C ILE A 353 10.11 -13.58 1.63
N GLU A 354 9.71 -14.03 0.44
CA GLU A 354 8.28 -14.10 0.07
C GLU A 354 7.51 -15.08 0.96
N TYR A 355 8.11 -16.21 1.33
CA TYR A 355 7.49 -17.13 2.29
C TYR A 355 7.34 -16.52 3.68
N LEU A 356 8.40 -15.87 4.20
CA LEU A 356 8.36 -15.22 5.50
C LEU A 356 7.34 -14.07 5.53
N LYS A 357 7.21 -13.32 4.43
CA LYS A 357 6.16 -12.31 4.25
C LYS A 357 4.76 -12.92 4.33
N PHE A 358 4.53 -14.04 3.64
CA PHE A 358 3.29 -14.80 3.80
C PHE A 358 3.07 -15.23 5.25
N TRP A 359 4.08 -15.84 5.87
CA TRP A 359 4.00 -16.44 7.19
C TRP A 359 3.61 -15.42 8.26
N VAL A 360 4.27 -14.24 8.30
CA VAL A 360 3.95 -13.20 9.29
C VAL A 360 2.55 -12.63 9.09
N ASN A 361 2.12 -12.38 7.85
CA ASN A 361 0.77 -11.90 7.56
C ASN A 361 -0.29 -12.92 8.00
N PHE A 362 -0.01 -14.21 7.77
CA PHE A 362 -0.88 -15.30 8.19
C PHE A 362 -0.96 -15.42 9.72
N GLU A 363 0.17 -15.29 10.41
CA GLU A 363 0.24 -15.40 11.87
C GLU A 363 -0.48 -14.24 12.58
N ILE A 364 -0.33 -13.00 12.07
CA ILE A 364 -1.11 -11.84 12.51
C ILE A 364 -2.61 -12.12 12.40
N LYS A 365 -3.05 -12.62 11.25
CA LYS A 365 -4.45 -12.95 11.02
C LYS A 365 -4.95 -14.05 11.97
N ASN A 366 -4.14 -15.08 12.25
CA ASN A 366 -4.51 -16.17 13.16
C ASN A 366 -4.69 -15.69 14.60
N GLU A 367 -3.89 -14.74 15.06
CA GLU A 367 -4.04 -14.10 16.38
C GLU A 367 -5.28 -13.17 16.44
N GLY A 368 -5.98 -12.97 15.32
CA GLY A 368 -7.18 -12.14 15.22
C GLY A 368 -6.87 -10.63 15.20
N LEU A 369 -5.68 -10.27 14.69
CA LEU A 369 -5.27 -8.90 14.43
C LEU A 369 -5.81 -8.42 13.08
N ILE A 370 -5.98 -7.11 12.91
CA ILE A 370 -6.80 -6.51 11.85
C ILE A 370 -5.93 -5.63 10.94
N GLY A 371 -5.20 -6.29 10.03
CA GLY A 371 -4.77 -5.70 8.75
C GLY A 371 -3.40 -5.00 8.74
N ASN A 372 -3.19 -4.21 7.68
CA ASN A 372 -1.91 -3.58 7.31
C ASN A 372 -1.22 -2.81 8.44
N GLY A 373 -1.99 -2.20 9.32
CA GLY A 373 -1.46 -1.44 10.45
C GLY A 373 -0.60 -2.28 11.39
N ASP A 374 -0.92 -3.55 11.60
CA ASP A 374 -0.16 -4.41 12.53
C ASP A 374 1.19 -4.86 11.93
N ILE A 375 1.24 -5.05 10.60
CA ILE A 375 2.49 -5.26 9.85
C ILE A 375 3.34 -3.98 9.83
N GLU A 376 2.72 -2.83 9.59
CA GLU A 376 3.38 -1.52 9.61
C GLU A 376 3.98 -1.20 10.98
N ASP A 377 3.28 -1.58 12.07
CA ASP A 377 3.76 -1.43 13.44
C ASP A 377 5.03 -2.23 13.67
N LEU A 378 5.06 -3.52 13.31
CA LEU A 378 6.26 -4.37 13.38
C LEU A 378 7.40 -3.79 12.52
N SER A 379 7.08 -3.26 11.33
CA SER A 379 8.09 -2.67 10.45
C SER A 379 8.69 -1.39 11.02
N GLY A 380 7.93 -0.63 11.83
CA GLY A 380 8.37 0.63 12.42
C GLY A 380 9.38 0.47 13.57
N ILE A 381 9.53 -0.75 14.09
CA ILE A 381 10.30 -1.07 15.30
C ILE A 381 11.43 -2.08 15.04
N ILE A 382 11.76 -2.31 13.75
CA ILE A 382 12.95 -3.05 13.32
C ILE A 382 14.18 -2.35 13.91
N LYS A 383 15.13 -3.13 14.45
CA LYS A 383 16.37 -2.57 14.98
C LYS A 383 17.24 -1.90 13.91
N GLU A 384 18.00 -0.89 14.33
CA GLU A 384 18.96 -0.20 13.46
C GLU A 384 20.18 -1.07 13.12
N GLN A 385 20.63 -1.89 14.06
CA GLN A 385 21.75 -2.83 13.89
C GLN A 385 21.23 -4.26 14.03
N MET A 386 21.62 -5.11 13.07
CA MET A 386 21.10 -6.47 12.92
C MET A 386 22.24 -7.44 12.59
N SER A 387 22.03 -8.74 12.82
CA SER A 387 23.00 -9.77 12.49
C SER A 387 23.19 -9.93 10.98
N GLU A 388 24.32 -10.50 10.57
CA GLU A 388 24.73 -10.60 9.16
C GLU A 388 23.77 -11.42 8.28
N CYS A 389 23.05 -12.39 8.86
CA CYS A 389 22.09 -13.24 8.12
C CYS A 389 20.81 -12.50 7.68
N CYS A 390 20.45 -11.40 8.36
CA CYS A 390 19.20 -10.68 8.12
C CYS A 390 19.40 -9.17 8.23
N SER A 391 19.35 -8.49 7.08
CA SER A 391 19.50 -7.04 7.03
C SER A 391 18.19 -6.30 7.38
N LYS A 392 18.31 -5.02 7.71
CA LYS A 392 17.15 -4.12 7.91
C LYS A 392 16.23 -4.09 6.70
N ASP A 393 16.79 -4.12 5.49
CA ASP A 393 16.00 -4.10 4.26
C ASP A 393 15.34 -5.45 3.99
N THR A 394 16.00 -6.56 4.34
CA THR A 394 15.38 -7.90 4.35
C THR A 394 14.15 -7.93 5.26
N MET A 395 14.28 -7.41 6.49
CA MET A 395 13.15 -7.33 7.42
C MET A 395 12.01 -6.47 6.93
N LYS A 396 12.30 -5.31 6.33
CA LYS A 396 11.27 -4.47 5.71
C LYS A 396 10.54 -5.21 4.60
N ASN A 397 11.24 -6.03 3.81
CA ASN A 397 10.62 -6.82 2.74
C ASN A 397 9.75 -7.97 3.29
N ILE A 398 10.14 -8.57 4.43
CA ILE A 398 9.32 -9.56 5.15
C ILE A 398 8.05 -8.89 5.69
N LEU A 399 8.15 -7.67 6.21
CA LEU A 399 7.06 -6.93 6.84
C LEU A 399 6.29 -6.05 5.84
N ILE A 400 5.88 -6.67 4.72
CA ILE A 400 4.97 -6.05 3.73
C ILE A 400 3.59 -6.68 3.86
N PHE A 401 2.56 -5.83 3.91
CA PHE A 401 1.17 -6.28 3.99
C PHE A 401 0.76 -7.02 2.71
N ILE A 402 0.08 -8.16 2.87
CA ILE A 402 -0.51 -8.94 1.78
C ILE A 402 -2.03 -8.75 1.79
N ASP A 403 -2.60 -8.47 0.61
CA ASP A 403 -4.04 -8.35 0.46
C ASP A 403 -4.78 -9.60 0.98
N PRO A 404 -5.91 -9.46 1.70
CA PRO A 404 -6.61 -10.60 2.30
C PRO A 404 -7.03 -11.70 1.31
N GLN A 405 -7.34 -11.36 0.05
CA GLN A 405 -7.66 -12.34 -0.99
C GLN A 405 -6.43 -13.15 -1.37
N ASP A 406 -5.30 -12.47 -1.58
CA ASP A 406 -4.02 -13.12 -1.86
C ASP A 406 -3.54 -13.98 -0.70
N LEU A 407 -3.67 -13.49 0.54
CA LEU A 407 -3.30 -14.23 1.74
C LEU A 407 -4.10 -15.53 1.89
N ASN A 408 -5.40 -15.52 1.56
CA ASN A 408 -6.22 -16.73 1.56
C ASN A 408 -5.77 -17.75 0.50
N ARG A 409 -5.39 -17.27 -0.70
CA ARG A 409 -4.84 -18.13 -1.76
C ARG A 409 -3.49 -18.72 -1.36
N MET A 410 -2.60 -17.91 -0.77
CA MET A 410 -1.32 -18.38 -0.25
C MET A 410 -1.49 -19.39 0.88
N LYS A 411 -2.47 -19.21 1.76
CA LYS A 411 -2.81 -20.19 2.81
C LYS A 411 -3.11 -21.58 2.22
N ILE A 412 -3.91 -21.63 1.15
CA ILE A 412 -4.22 -22.87 0.44
C ILE A 412 -2.93 -23.53 -0.06
N LEU A 413 -2.08 -22.79 -0.79
CA LEU A 413 -0.82 -23.34 -1.31
C LEU A 413 0.11 -23.80 -0.19
N ASN A 414 0.22 -23.05 0.91
CA ASN A 414 1.01 -23.44 2.06
C ASN A 414 0.53 -24.77 2.65
N ASN A 415 -0.79 -24.96 2.81
CA ASN A 415 -1.35 -26.20 3.31
C ASN A 415 -1.04 -27.38 2.38
N LEU A 416 -1.21 -27.18 1.06
CA LEU A 416 -0.91 -28.16 0.04
C LEU A 416 0.57 -28.59 0.07
N TYR A 417 1.50 -27.64 0.02
CA TYR A 417 2.93 -27.94 0.01
C TYR A 417 3.46 -28.46 1.34
N LYS A 418 2.90 -28.03 2.48
CA LYS A 418 3.23 -28.59 3.80
C LYS A 418 2.88 -30.06 3.91
N ASN A 419 1.64 -30.42 3.55
CA ASN A 419 1.19 -31.81 3.58
C ASN A 419 1.94 -32.68 2.56
N TYR A 420 2.25 -32.12 1.38
CA TYR A 420 3.14 -32.75 0.41
C TYR A 420 4.51 -33.07 1.02
N ASN A 421 5.13 -32.12 1.74
CA ASN A 421 6.45 -32.31 2.34
C ASN A 421 6.43 -33.40 3.42
N GLU A 422 5.42 -33.42 4.30
CA GLU A 422 5.27 -34.46 5.32
C GLU A 422 5.12 -35.85 4.68
N MET A 423 4.34 -35.97 3.60
CA MET A 423 4.25 -37.23 2.85
C MET A 423 5.58 -37.62 2.21
N HIS A 424 6.26 -36.67 1.56
CA HIS A 424 7.54 -36.90 0.91
C HIS A 424 8.57 -37.44 1.91
N GLU A 425 8.70 -36.82 3.09
CA GLU A 425 9.59 -37.29 4.15
C GLU A 425 9.26 -38.72 4.57
N ILE A 426 7.99 -39.04 4.84
CA ILE A 426 7.59 -40.39 5.23
C ILE A 426 7.89 -41.42 4.12
N ILE A 427 7.47 -41.12 2.89
CA ILE A 427 7.62 -42.01 1.73
C ILE A 427 9.08 -42.32 1.47
N PHE A 428 9.96 -41.33 1.55
CA PHE A 428 11.37 -41.48 1.22
C PHE A 428 12.28 -41.75 2.42
N SER A 429 11.75 -41.77 3.64
CA SER A 429 12.49 -42.21 4.82
C SER A 429 12.95 -43.69 4.71
N THR A 430 13.93 -44.04 5.53
CA THR A 430 14.44 -45.41 5.68
C THR A 430 13.57 -46.27 6.61
N SER A 431 12.62 -45.65 7.33
CA SER A 431 11.68 -46.31 8.23
C SER A 431 10.31 -46.50 7.56
N SER A 432 9.58 -47.55 7.93
CA SER A 432 8.17 -47.72 7.55
C SER A 432 7.20 -47.07 8.55
N GLU A 433 7.73 -46.43 9.60
CA GLU A 433 6.95 -45.78 10.63
C GLU A 433 6.22 -44.55 10.08
N GLY A 434 4.97 -44.37 10.49
CA GLY A 434 4.16 -43.21 10.08
C GLY A 434 3.52 -43.31 8.69
N ILE A 435 3.69 -44.40 7.93
CA ILE A 435 3.10 -44.57 6.59
C ILE A 435 1.58 -44.36 6.56
N GLN A 436 0.89 -44.70 7.64
CA GLN A 436 -0.56 -44.50 7.78
C GLN A 436 -0.95 -43.01 7.76
N LYS A 437 -0.07 -42.11 8.22
CA LYS A 437 -0.28 -40.65 8.20
C LYS A 437 -0.29 -40.09 6.78
N CYS A 438 0.36 -40.75 5.81
CA CYS A 438 0.27 -40.34 4.40
C CYS A 438 -1.18 -40.30 3.91
N LEU A 439 -2.04 -41.21 4.39
CA LEU A 439 -3.46 -41.21 4.01
C LEU A 439 -4.18 -39.96 4.52
N GLU A 440 -3.81 -39.51 5.73
CA GLU A 440 -4.38 -38.31 6.33
C GLU A 440 -3.92 -37.05 5.58
N TYR A 441 -2.61 -36.90 5.35
CA TYR A 441 -2.05 -35.77 4.60
C TYR A 441 -2.55 -35.72 3.15
N SER A 442 -2.64 -36.88 2.47
CA SER A 442 -3.15 -36.94 1.10
C SER A 442 -4.62 -36.54 1.00
N LYS A 443 -5.47 -37.00 1.94
CA LYS A 443 -6.88 -36.57 2.02
C LYS A 443 -7.02 -35.07 2.25
N GLN A 444 -6.18 -34.49 3.10
CA GLN A 444 -6.17 -33.04 3.31
C GLN A 444 -5.76 -32.29 2.04
N CYS A 445 -4.69 -32.74 1.34
CA CYS A 445 -4.30 -32.18 0.06
C CYS A 445 -5.43 -32.22 -0.97
N VAL A 446 -6.06 -33.39 -1.15
CA VAL A 446 -7.16 -33.55 -2.11
C VAL A 446 -8.36 -32.68 -1.74
N THR A 447 -8.71 -32.59 -0.47
CA THR A 447 -9.83 -31.76 0.00
C THR A 447 -9.57 -30.28 -0.27
N GLU A 448 -8.41 -29.78 0.15
CA GLU A 448 -8.01 -28.37 -0.02
C GLU A 448 -7.91 -28.01 -1.50
N TYR A 449 -7.25 -28.85 -2.31
CA TYR A 449 -7.10 -28.67 -3.75
C TYR A 449 -8.46 -28.63 -4.45
N ASN A 450 -9.33 -29.60 -4.19
CA ASN A 450 -10.67 -29.65 -4.80
C ASN A 450 -11.51 -28.43 -4.40
N GLY A 451 -11.41 -27.99 -3.14
CA GLY A 451 -12.05 -26.76 -2.66
C GLY A 451 -11.56 -25.53 -3.43
N ALA A 452 -10.24 -25.41 -3.62
CA ALA A 452 -9.63 -24.33 -4.38
C ALA A 452 -10.09 -24.33 -5.85
N ILE A 453 -10.12 -25.49 -6.52
CA ILE A 453 -10.61 -25.62 -7.90
C ILE A 453 -12.09 -25.26 -8.02
N LYS A 454 -12.92 -25.55 -7.02
CA LYS A 454 -14.33 -25.13 -7.03
C LYS A 454 -14.48 -23.62 -6.91
N GLN A 455 -13.71 -23.01 -6.02
CA GLN A 455 -13.83 -21.58 -5.70
C GLN A 455 -13.14 -20.69 -6.74
N TYR A 456 -12.01 -21.11 -7.30
CA TYR A 456 -11.15 -20.31 -8.17
C TYR A 456 -10.96 -21.01 -9.53
N ARG A 457 -11.96 -20.93 -10.41
CA ARG A 457 -11.98 -21.59 -11.74
C ARG A 457 -11.40 -20.76 -12.88
N ASN A 458 -10.87 -19.57 -12.62
CA ASN A 458 -10.38 -18.71 -13.68
C ASN A 458 -9.00 -19.20 -14.17
N VAL A 459 -8.96 -19.76 -15.38
CA VAL A 459 -7.74 -20.32 -16.01
C VAL A 459 -6.67 -19.25 -16.24
N ASN A 460 -7.06 -17.98 -16.31
CA ASN A 460 -6.14 -16.85 -16.46
C ASN A 460 -5.62 -16.31 -15.12
N ASP A 461 -5.96 -16.95 -14.00
CA ASP A 461 -5.51 -16.57 -12.67
C ASP A 461 -4.17 -17.24 -12.34
N TYR A 462 -3.20 -16.46 -11.87
CA TYR A 462 -1.89 -16.97 -11.43
C TYR A 462 -2.01 -18.03 -10.33
N PHE A 463 -3.04 -17.92 -9.49
CA PHE A 463 -3.34 -18.93 -8.48
C PHE A 463 -3.71 -20.29 -9.11
N TYR A 464 -4.44 -20.27 -10.23
CA TYR A 464 -4.80 -21.48 -10.96
C TYR A 464 -3.56 -22.18 -11.55
N ASN A 465 -2.60 -21.41 -12.06
CA ASN A 465 -1.31 -21.96 -12.51
C ASN A 465 -0.50 -22.57 -11.35
N ALA A 466 -0.50 -21.94 -10.17
CA ALA A 466 0.16 -22.49 -8.99
C ALA A 466 -0.48 -23.83 -8.55
N LEU A 467 -1.81 -23.95 -8.61
CA LEU A 467 -2.52 -25.21 -8.39
C LEU A 467 -2.16 -26.26 -9.44
N LYS A 468 -2.04 -25.88 -10.71
CA LYS A 468 -1.60 -26.79 -11.79
C LYS A 468 -0.20 -27.34 -11.51
N ASN A 469 0.73 -26.50 -11.08
CA ASN A 469 2.07 -26.94 -10.72
C ASN A 469 2.02 -27.91 -9.53
N PHE A 470 1.27 -27.58 -8.49
CA PHE A 470 1.09 -28.47 -7.34
C PHE A 470 0.51 -29.84 -7.76
N GLU A 471 -0.51 -29.87 -8.62
CA GLU A 471 -1.10 -31.12 -9.16
C GLU A 471 -0.02 -32.00 -9.81
N ASN A 472 0.88 -31.39 -10.59
CA ASN A 472 1.98 -32.11 -11.24
C ASN A 472 2.96 -32.69 -10.21
N TYR A 473 3.35 -31.90 -9.20
CA TYR A 473 4.19 -32.39 -8.09
C TYR A 473 3.52 -33.55 -7.35
N TYR A 474 2.24 -33.42 -7.04
CA TYR A 474 1.48 -34.44 -6.34
C TYR A 474 1.40 -35.75 -7.14
N LYS A 475 1.11 -35.66 -8.45
CA LYS A 475 1.10 -36.81 -9.37
C LYS A 475 2.47 -37.49 -9.44
N LYS A 476 3.55 -36.69 -9.47
CA LYS A 476 4.92 -37.21 -9.47
C LYS A 476 5.24 -37.94 -8.16
N LEU A 477 4.96 -37.33 -7.01
CA LEU A 477 5.14 -37.97 -5.69
C LEU A 477 4.40 -39.31 -5.61
N TYR A 478 3.16 -39.35 -6.09
CA TYR A 478 2.38 -40.59 -6.15
C TYR A 478 3.08 -41.66 -7.00
N ALA A 479 3.54 -41.31 -8.21
CA ALA A 479 4.24 -42.24 -9.09
C ALA A 479 5.56 -42.74 -8.48
N ASP A 480 6.36 -41.83 -7.90
CA ASP A 480 7.63 -42.17 -7.27
C ASP A 480 7.43 -43.09 -6.05
N ALA A 481 6.36 -42.84 -5.26
CA ALA A 481 6.00 -43.70 -4.13
C ALA A 481 5.65 -45.13 -4.58
N LEU A 482 4.87 -45.28 -5.66
CA LEU A 482 4.56 -46.60 -6.23
C LEU A 482 5.79 -47.31 -6.79
N GLY A 483 6.72 -46.54 -7.38
CA GLY A 483 8.01 -47.06 -7.84
C GLY A 483 8.84 -47.61 -6.69
N LYS A 484 8.82 -46.97 -5.52
CA LYS A 484 9.50 -47.45 -4.30
C LYS A 484 8.81 -48.69 -3.71
N ASN A 485 7.48 -48.64 -3.54
CA ASN A 485 6.70 -49.77 -3.04
C ASN A 485 5.23 -49.64 -3.46
N LYS A 486 4.71 -50.64 -4.20
CA LYS A 486 3.31 -50.63 -4.67
C LYS A 486 2.27 -50.53 -3.54
N HIS A 487 2.61 -50.93 -2.32
CA HIS A 487 1.71 -50.84 -1.15
C HIS A 487 1.36 -49.39 -0.78
N PHE A 488 2.13 -48.39 -1.23
CA PHE A 488 1.79 -46.97 -1.03
C PHE A 488 0.48 -46.54 -1.70
N GLU A 489 -0.04 -47.30 -2.68
CA GLU A 489 -1.32 -46.99 -3.33
C GLU A 489 -2.47 -46.85 -2.32
N LYS A 490 -2.45 -47.60 -1.22
CA LYS A 490 -3.49 -47.57 -0.18
C LYS A 490 -3.41 -46.36 0.74
N TYR A 491 -2.30 -45.62 0.71
CA TYR A 491 -2.00 -44.53 1.65
C TYR A 491 -1.89 -43.16 0.98
N ILE A 492 -2.12 -43.06 -0.33
CA ILE A 492 -2.09 -41.77 -1.02
C ILE A 492 -3.35 -41.63 -1.87
N GLU A 493 -4.25 -40.75 -1.43
CA GLU A 493 -5.49 -40.42 -2.13
C GLU A 493 -5.20 -39.77 -3.50
N LYS A 494 -5.86 -40.21 -4.57
CA LYS A 494 -5.69 -39.58 -5.90
C LYS A 494 -6.56 -38.33 -6.01
N ILE A 495 -6.05 -37.29 -6.67
CA ILE A 495 -6.88 -36.15 -7.08
C ILE A 495 -7.96 -36.66 -8.06
N PRO A 496 -9.26 -36.48 -7.77
CA PRO A 496 -10.32 -36.99 -8.64
C PRO A 496 -10.28 -36.33 -10.01
N ARG A 497 -10.53 -37.10 -11.09
CA ARG A 497 -10.42 -36.63 -12.49
C ARG A 497 -11.14 -35.31 -12.75
N GLN A 498 -12.35 -35.13 -12.21
CA GLN A 498 -13.17 -33.93 -12.42
C GLN A 498 -12.57 -32.62 -11.85
N TYR A 499 -11.55 -32.71 -10.99
CA TYR A 499 -10.83 -31.56 -10.45
C TYR A 499 -9.44 -31.38 -11.05
N GLN A 500 -8.95 -32.33 -11.86
CA GLN A 500 -7.61 -32.24 -12.46
C GLN A 500 -7.59 -31.12 -13.50
N ILE A 501 -6.70 -30.14 -13.32
CA ILE A 501 -6.53 -29.01 -14.24
C ILE A 501 -6.08 -29.48 -15.61
N SER A 502 -5.22 -30.51 -15.66
CA SER A 502 -4.79 -31.13 -16.93
C SER A 502 -5.98 -31.57 -17.79
N GLU A 503 -6.97 -32.22 -17.19
CA GLU A 503 -8.22 -32.63 -17.85
C GLU A 503 -9.14 -31.45 -18.14
N LEU A 504 -9.25 -30.48 -17.23
CA LEU A 504 -10.07 -29.27 -17.42
C LEU A 504 -9.55 -28.39 -18.57
N SER A 505 -8.23 -28.29 -18.75
CA SER A 505 -7.59 -27.53 -19.83
C SER A 505 -7.81 -28.13 -21.21
N PHE A 506 -8.03 -29.46 -21.28
CA PHE A 506 -8.40 -30.14 -22.53
C PHE A 506 -9.79 -29.73 -23.03
N TYR A 507 -10.69 -29.24 -22.17
CA TYR A 507 -12.00 -28.72 -22.60
C TYR A 507 -11.96 -27.25 -23.06
N SER A 508 -10.83 -26.55 -22.88
CA SER A 508 -10.65 -25.15 -23.29
C SER A 508 -9.77 -25.02 -24.56
N ILE A 509 -9.96 -25.90 -25.55
CA ILE A 509 -9.14 -26.04 -26.78
C ILE A 509 -8.94 -24.72 -27.54
N GLU A 510 -9.86 -23.77 -27.38
CA GLU A 510 -9.80 -22.45 -28.02
C GLU A 510 -8.64 -21.59 -27.51
N TYR A 511 -8.18 -21.79 -26.27
CA TYR A 511 -7.18 -20.94 -25.62
C TYR A 511 -5.73 -21.26 -26.02
N GLU A 512 -5.32 -22.54 -26.01
CA GLU A 512 -3.96 -22.93 -26.41
C GLU A 512 -3.72 -22.67 -27.91
N ARG A 513 -4.76 -22.82 -28.75
CA ARG A 513 -4.69 -22.44 -30.16
C ARG A 513 -4.43 -20.94 -30.31
N ASN A 514 -5.13 -20.11 -29.53
CA ASN A 514 -4.93 -18.66 -29.55
C ASN A 514 -3.56 -18.25 -29.01
N LYS A 515 -3.03 -18.92 -27.97
CA LYS A 515 -1.68 -18.66 -27.43
C LYS A 515 -0.56 -19.00 -28.42
N ILE A 516 -0.66 -20.13 -29.12
CA ILE A 516 0.30 -20.52 -30.18
C ILE A 516 0.23 -19.54 -31.36
N ILE A 517 -0.97 -19.13 -31.76
CA ILE A 517 -1.17 -18.10 -32.79
C ILE A 517 -0.57 -16.76 -32.34
N PHE A 518 -0.75 -16.37 -31.07
CA PHE A 518 -0.20 -15.13 -30.52
C PHE A 518 1.34 -15.15 -30.44
N ILE A 519 1.95 -16.26 -30.03
CA ILE A 519 3.40 -16.43 -29.99
C ILE A 519 4.01 -16.42 -31.41
N SER A 520 3.33 -17.04 -32.38
CA SER A 520 3.74 -17.03 -33.78
C SER A 520 3.64 -15.61 -34.41
N LEU A 521 2.59 -14.86 -34.08
CA LEU A 521 2.41 -13.47 -34.50
C LEU A 521 3.43 -12.54 -33.86
N LEU A 522 3.72 -12.69 -32.56
CA LEU A 522 4.72 -11.85 -31.89
C LEU A 522 6.15 -12.16 -32.33
N GLY A 523 6.47 -13.44 -32.58
CA GLY A 523 7.80 -13.83 -33.07
C GLY A 523 8.10 -13.24 -34.44
N SER A 524 7.12 -13.25 -35.36
CA SER A 524 7.27 -12.63 -36.68
C SER A 524 7.39 -11.10 -36.60
N VAL A 525 6.58 -10.43 -35.77
CA VAL A 525 6.68 -8.98 -35.53
C VAL A 525 8.03 -8.60 -34.91
N PHE A 526 8.57 -9.40 -33.99
CA PHE A 526 9.87 -9.15 -33.37
C PHE A 526 11.01 -9.24 -34.38
N VAL A 527 11.00 -10.24 -35.27
CA VAL A 527 11.98 -10.34 -36.37
C VAL A 527 11.88 -9.14 -37.30
N PHE A 528 10.68 -8.69 -37.65
CA PHE A 528 10.49 -7.48 -38.46
C PHE A 528 11.03 -6.22 -37.77
N ILE A 529 10.79 -6.06 -36.46
CA ILE A 529 11.32 -4.93 -35.69
C ILE A 529 12.86 -4.96 -35.65
N VAL A 530 13.47 -6.13 -35.41
CA VAL A 530 14.93 -6.29 -35.42
C VAL A 530 15.52 -5.97 -36.80
N VAL A 531 14.87 -6.42 -37.88
CA VAL A 531 15.29 -6.11 -39.25
C VAL A 531 15.16 -4.61 -39.56
N LEU A 532 14.09 -3.95 -39.12
CA LEU A 532 13.92 -2.51 -39.29
C LEU A 532 14.96 -1.70 -38.51
N ILE A 533 15.28 -2.13 -37.28
CA ILE A 533 16.37 -1.53 -36.48
C ILE A 533 17.71 -1.73 -37.20
N TYR A 534 17.99 -2.93 -37.70
CA TYR A 534 19.21 -3.22 -38.45
C TYR A 534 19.33 -2.35 -39.71
N ILE A 535 18.28 -2.27 -40.53
CA ILE A 535 18.25 -1.42 -41.73
C ILE A 535 18.44 0.06 -41.36
N TYR A 536 17.81 0.54 -40.29
CA TYR A 536 17.98 1.90 -39.80
C TYR A 536 19.43 2.19 -39.37
N MET A 537 20.04 1.26 -38.62
CA MET A 537 21.45 1.40 -38.20
C MET A 537 22.40 1.38 -39.39
N VAL A 538 22.21 0.47 -40.36
CA VAL A 538 23.02 0.39 -41.58
C VAL A 538 22.87 1.66 -42.43
N LYS A 539 21.65 2.16 -42.60
CA LYS A 539 21.38 3.39 -43.35
C LYS A 539 22.08 4.60 -42.71
N LYS A 540 22.12 4.67 -41.37
CA LYS A 540 22.83 5.72 -40.63
C LYS A 540 24.35 5.64 -40.78
N ILE A 541 24.91 4.44 -40.92
CA ILE A 541 26.36 4.22 -41.15
C ILE A 541 26.77 4.58 -42.59
N ILE A 542 25.91 4.37 -43.59
CA ILE A 542 26.21 4.69 -45.00
C ILE A 542 26.06 6.20 -45.31
N THR A 543 25.32 6.94 -44.49
CA THR A 543 25.14 8.40 -44.62
C THR A 543 26.10 9.25 -43.76
N LEU A 544 27.06 8.60 -43.09
CA LEU A 544 28.20 9.21 -42.41
C LEU A 544 29.44 9.03 -43.29
#